data_AF-A0A1Q2YUP1-F1
#
_entry.id   AF-A0A1Q2YUP1-F1
#
_cell.length_a   1.000
_cell.length_b   1.000
_cell.length_c   1.000
_cell.angle_alpha   90.00
_cell.angle_beta   90.00
_cell.angle_gamma   90.00
#
_symmetry.space_group_name_H-M   'P 1'
#
loop_
_entity.id
_entity.type
_entity.pdbx_description
1 polymer ?
#
loop_
_entity_poly.entity_id
_entity_poly.type
_entity_poly.pdbx_seq_one_letter_code
_entity_poly.pdbx_strand_id
1 'polypeptide(L)'
;MFNVNAPASFLQETPSQTAGPYVHIGLIPHQAGFDIFEKDFSNTLVTPETQGERITIEGRVIDGTGSLCKDILLEIWQANAAGKYDHEADQQDKPVDPAFRGWGRTGTAFDTGVYTFETIKPGKVAGRAGRGEMAPHVNFWVAARGINIGLSTRMYFSDEEEANRKDPVLNIVEQAERRKTLIAQRSERDGKVVYTFDIRLQGGADETVFFDV
;
A
#
# COMPACT_ATOMS: atom_id res chain seq x y z
N MET A 1 36.84 -10.95 34.81
CA MET A 1 35.47 -10.69 35.30
C MET A 1 34.92 -9.57 34.42
N PHE A 2 34.19 -9.91 33.35
CA PHE A 2 33.62 -8.92 32.43
C PHE A 2 32.30 -8.42 33.02
N ASN A 3 32.18 -7.11 33.14
CA ASN A 3 30.99 -6.45 33.69
C ASN A 3 29.87 -6.52 32.64
N VAL A 4 28.84 -7.32 32.90
CA VAL A 4 27.72 -7.63 32.00
C VAL A 4 26.51 -6.67 32.16
N ASN A 5 26.67 -5.54 32.86
CA ASN A 5 25.56 -4.63 33.19
C ASN A 5 25.76 -3.19 32.65
N ALA A 6 26.05 -3.03 31.36
CA ALA A 6 25.77 -1.76 30.70
C ALA A 6 24.32 -1.84 30.16
N PRO A 7 23.38 -0.98 30.58
CA PRO A 7 22.08 -0.92 29.93
C PRO A 7 22.30 -0.53 28.47
N ALA A 8 21.74 -1.31 27.53
CA ALA A 8 21.69 -0.90 26.14
C ALA A 8 21.02 0.48 26.09
N SER A 9 21.75 1.50 25.64
CA SER A 9 21.16 2.82 25.41
C SER A 9 20.24 2.69 24.19
N PHE A 10 18.96 2.44 24.43
CA PHE A 10 17.96 2.48 23.38
C PHE A 10 17.87 3.92 22.88
N LEU A 11 18.18 4.11 21.60
CA LEU A 11 17.90 5.36 20.93
C LEU A 11 16.38 5.48 20.72
N GLN A 12 15.85 6.69 20.85
CA GLN A 12 14.47 6.95 20.48
C GLN A 12 14.34 7.01 18.96
N GLU A 13 13.19 6.57 18.44
CA GLU A 13 12.84 6.79 17.04
C GLU A 13 12.84 8.31 16.74
N THR A 14 13.34 8.68 15.56
CA THR A 14 13.34 10.09 15.16
C THR A 14 11.90 10.54 14.97
N PRO A 15 11.48 11.66 15.59
CA PRO A 15 10.10 12.12 15.48
C PRO A 15 9.76 12.44 14.02
N SER A 16 8.68 11.83 13.52
CA SER A 16 8.18 12.08 12.17
C SER A 16 7.75 13.54 11.99
N GLN A 17 7.75 14.01 10.75
CA GLN A 17 7.26 15.33 10.34
C GLN A 17 6.46 15.18 9.05
N THR A 18 5.57 16.14 8.79
CA THR A 18 4.81 16.14 7.55
C THR A 18 5.72 16.20 6.32
N ALA A 19 5.35 15.45 5.28
CA ALA A 19 6.03 15.49 4.00
C ALA A 19 5.89 16.85 3.27
N GLY A 20 4.89 17.65 3.66
CA GLY A 20 4.61 18.95 3.07
C GLY A 20 4.01 18.88 1.65
N PRO A 21 3.67 20.04 1.07
CA PRO A 21 2.96 20.11 -0.21
C PRO A 21 3.84 19.77 -1.43
N TYR A 22 5.16 19.76 -1.28
CA TYR A 22 6.14 19.58 -2.36
C TYR A 22 6.90 18.26 -2.29
N VAL A 23 6.37 17.29 -1.55
CA VAL A 23 6.96 15.94 -1.41
C VAL A 23 7.32 15.31 -2.76
N HIS A 24 6.55 15.64 -3.80
CA HIS A 24 6.76 15.14 -5.16
C HIS A 24 8.07 15.60 -5.80
N ILE A 25 8.63 16.76 -5.43
CA ILE A 25 9.91 17.25 -5.99
C ILE A 25 11.04 16.25 -5.72
N GLY A 26 11.07 15.67 -4.51
CA GLY A 26 12.14 14.74 -4.12
C GLY A 26 11.81 13.27 -4.43
N LEU A 27 10.53 12.90 -4.48
CA LEU A 27 10.12 11.48 -4.46
C LEU A 27 9.44 10.99 -5.74
N ILE A 28 8.89 11.89 -6.58
CA ILE A 28 8.28 11.59 -7.89
C ILE A 28 8.50 12.77 -8.88
N PRO A 29 9.77 13.14 -9.15
CA PRO A 29 10.10 14.38 -9.87
C PRO A 29 9.51 14.45 -11.28
N HIS A 30 9.45 13.33 -12.02
CA HIS A 30 8.83 13.29 -13.35
C HIS A 30 7.36 13.71 -13.33
N GLN A 31 6.60 13.30 -12.32
CA GLN A 31 5.19 13.70 -12.17
C GLN A 31 5.06 15.21 -11.89
N ALA A 32 6.10 15.82 -11.33
CA ALA A 32 6.22 17.26 -11.13
C ALA A 32 6.83 18.01 -12.32
N GLY A 33 7.13 17.31 -13.42
CA GLY A 33 7.70 17.89 -14.64
C GLY A 33 9.22 18.08 -14.61
N PHE A 34 9.93 17.33 -13.76
CA PHE A 34 11.39 17.39 -13.67
C PHE A 34 12.03 16.04 -14.01
N ASP A 35 13.04 16.07 -14.89
CA ASP A 35 13.85 14.90 -15.25
C ASP A 35 15.20 15.01 -14.52
N ILE A 36 15.23 14.57 -13.25
CA ILE A 36 16.37 14.79 -12.35
C ILE A 36 17.20 13.52 -12.15
N PHE A 37 16.58 12.35 -12.18
CA PHE A 37 17.24 11.06 -11.94
C PHE A 37 17.41 10.29 -13.24
N GLU A 38 18.46 9.47 -13.32
CA GLU A 38 18.68 8.55 -14.46
C GLU A 38 17.69 7.37 -14.43
N LYS A 39 17.28 6.96 -13.22
CA LYS A 39 16.34 5.87 -12.99
C LYS A 39 15.33 6.31 -11.94
N ASP A 40 14.08 6.40 -12.37
CA ASP A 40 12.98 6.75 -11.50
C ASP A 40 12.19 5.54 -11.06
N PHE A 41 11.73 5.64 -9.81
CA PHE A 41 10.76 4.70 -9.28
C PHE A 41 9.36 5.15 -9.67
N SER A 42 8.62 4.27 -10.33
CA SER A 42 7.28 4.57 -10.82
C SER A 42 6.20 3.74 -10.13
N ASN A 43 4.97 3.97 -10.58
CA ASN A 43 3.76 3.26 -10.23
C ASN A 43 3.50 2.01 -11.07
N THR A 44 4.39 1.69 -12.01
CA THR A 44 4.38 0.45 -12.78
C THR A 44 5.32 -0.56 -12.12
N LEU A 45 4.76 -1.67 -11.66
CA LEU A 45 5.49 -2.75 -10.98
C LEU A 45 5.70 -3.96 -11.88
N VAL A 46 5.09 -3.96 -13.08
CA VAL A 46 5.08 -5.09 -14.00
C VAL A 46 6.00 -4.88 -15.19
N THR A 47 6.65 -5.95 -15.60
CA THR A 47 7.28 -6.12 -16.90
C THR A 47 6.58 -7.25 -17.66
N PRO A 48 6.88 -7.49 -18.95
CA PRO A 48 6.36 -8.65 -19.68
C PRO A 48 6.65 -9.99 -18.99
N GLU A 49 7.77 -10.09 -18.26
CA GLU A 49 8.23 -11.30 -17.57
C GLU A 49 7.57 -11.52 -16.20
N THR A 50 6.98 -10.48 -15.61
CA THR A 50 6.29 -10.57 -14.31
C THR A 50 5.14 -11.58 -14.38
N GLN A 51 5.06 -12.48 -13.40
CA GLN A 51 4.05 -13.52 -13.30
C GLN A 51 2.80 -13.05 -12.55
N GLY A 52 1.63 -13.57 -12.92
CA GLY A 52 0.35 -13.30 -12.23
C GLY A 52 -0.72 -12.62 -13.08
N GLU A 53 -1.91 -12.44 -12.52
CA GLU A 53 -2.98 -11.66 -13.14
C GLU A 53 -2.61 -10.17 -13.11
N ARG A 54 -2.63 -9.50 -14.27
CA ARG A 54 -2.29 -8.08 -14.38
C ARG A 54 -3.51 -7.27 -13.97
N ILE A 55 -3.31 -6.33 -13.06
CA ILE A 55 -4.38 -5.48 -12.53
C ILE A 55 -3.92 -4.03 -12.52
N THR A 56 -4.88 -3.13 -12.71
CA THR A 56 -4.72 -1.72 -12.39
C THR A 56 -5.39 -1.45 -11.05
N ILE A 57 -4.68 -0.85 -10.12
CA ILE A 57 -5.28 -0.30 -8.89
C ILE A 57 -5.41 1.20 -9.09
N GLU A 58 -6.59 1.75 -8.85
CA GLU A 58 -6.81 3.19 -8.92
C GLU A 58 -7.71 3.69 -7.80
N GLY A 59 -7.70 5.00 -7.58
CA GLY A 59 -8.62 5.60 -6.64
C GLY A 59 -8.38 7.09 -6.47
N ARG A 60 -9.11 7.66 -5.53
CA ARG A 60 -8.95 9.04 -5.08
C ARG A 60 -8.69 9.07 -3.59
N VAL A 61 -8.02 10.13 -3.15
CA VAL A 61 -7.88 10.45 -1.73
C VAL A 61 -8.76 11.64 -1.41
N ILE A 62 -9.59 11.49 -0.36
CA ILE A 62 -10.67 12.42 -0.03
C ILE A 62 -10.49 12.91 1.41
N ASP A 63 -10.54 14.23 1.62
CA ASP A 63 -10.46 14.83 2.96
C ASP A 63 -11.81 14.85 3.70
N GLY A 64 -11.81 15.32 4.95
CA GLY A 64 -13.02 15.39 5.79
C GLY A 64 -14.10 16.35 5.29
N THR A 65 -13.82 17.18 4.29
CA THR A 65 -14.81 18.05 3.62
C THR A 65 -15.42 17.39 2.39
N GLY A 66 -14.91 16.22 1.99
CA GLY A 66 -15.27 15.56 0.73
C GLY A 66 -14.46 16.05 -0.47
N SER A 67 -13.42 16.87 -0.26
CA SER A 67 -12.59 17.39 -1.35
C SER A 67 -11.50 16.41 -1.74
N LEU A 68 -11.15 16.39 -3.03
CA LEU A 68 -10.04 15.56 -3.53
C LEU A 68 -8.70 16.16 -3.13
N CYS A 69 -7.87 15.37 -2.46
CA CYS A 69 -6.49 15.71 -2.17
C CYS A 69 -5.64 15.52 -3.44
N LYS A 70 -4.90 16.56 -3.82
CA LYS A 70 -4.09 16.58 -5.07
C LYS A 70 -2.58 16.55 -4.84
N ASP A 71 -2.16 16.58 -3.59
CA ASP A 71 -0.78 16.61 -3.14
C ASP A 71 -0.43 15.39 -2.27
N ILE A 72 -1.05 14.26 -2.59
CA ILE A 72 -0.77 12.98 -1.94
C ILE A 72 0.41 12.30 -2.61
N LEU A 73 1.29 11.74 -1.79
CA LEU A 73 2.20 10.67 -2.15
C LEU A 73 1.65 9.34 -1.64
N LEU A 74 1.58 8.35 -2.53
CA LEU A 74 1.25 6.97 -2.17
C LEU A 74 2.40 6.05 -2.52
N GLU A 75 2.65 5.10 -1.62
CA GLU A 75 3.47 3.93 -1.89
C GLU A 75 2.66 2.67 -1.65
N ILE A 76 2.96 1.65 -2.44
CA ILE A 76 2.46 0.30 -2.20
C ILE A 76 3.59 -0.66 -1.95
N TRP A 77 3.33 -1.65 -1.10
CA TRP A 77 4.21 -2.80 -0.91
C TRP A 77 3.38 -4.09 -0.80
N GLN A 78 3.71 -5.09 -1.63
CA GLN A 78 2.97 -6.34 -1.75
C GLN A 78 3.85 -7.54 -2.09
N ALA A 79 3.29 -8.73 -1.88
CA ALA A 79 3.88 -9.99 -2.31
C ALA A 79 3.64 -10.25 -3.81
N ASN A 80 4.38 -11.19 -4.40
CA ASN A 80 4.14 -11.65 -5.77
C ASN A 80 2.86 -12.51 -5.89
N ALA A 81 2.55 -13.01 -7.09
CA ALA A 81 1.39 -13.85 -7.36
C ALA A 81 1.34 -15.16 -6.54
N ALA A 82 2.48 -15.66 -6.06
CA ALA A 82 2.55 -16.82 -5.17
C ALA A 82 2.41 -16.46 -3.68
N GLY A 83 2.39 -15.17 -3.35
CA GLY A 83 2.36 -14.68 -1.97
C GLY A 83 3.73 -14.67 -1.28
N LYS A 84 4.80 -14.52 -2.05
CA LYS A 84 6.18 -14.33 -1.58
C LYS A 84 6.59 -12.87 -1.72
N TYR A 85 7.07 -12.24 -0.65
CA TYR A 85 7.69 -10.92 -0.73
C TYR A 85 9.13 -11.02 -1.24
N ASP A 86 9.55 -10.05 -2.05
CA ASP A 86 10.95 -9.86 -2.43
C ASP A 86 11.70 -9.16 -1.28
N HIS A 87 11.87 -9.90 -0.17
CA HIS A 87 12.51 -9.39 1.03
C HIS A 87 13.13 -10.54 1.83
N GLU A 88 14.35 -10.35 2.34
CA GLU A 88 15.10 -11.39 3.07
C GLU A 88 14.38 -11.89 4.35
N ALA A 89 13.60 -11.01 5.00
CA ALA A 89 12.81 -11.40 6.17
C ALA A 89 11.61 -12.31 5.83
N ASP A 90 11.24 -12.46 4.56
CA ASP A 90 10.24 -13.45 4.16
C ASP A 90 10.88 -14.84 4.07
N GLN A 91 10.54 -15.71 5.03
CA GLN A 91 11.04 -17.07 5.15
C GLN A 91 10.07 -18.13 4.61
N GLN A 92 8.99 -17.74 3.92
CA GLN A 92 8.03 -18.68 3.33
C GLN A 92 8.70 -19.54 2.24
N ASP A 93 8.35 -20.82 2.20
CA ASP A 93 8.70 -21.74 1.10
C ASP A 93 7.74 -21.56 -0.08
N LYS A 94 7.90 -20.43 -0.77
CA LYS A 94 7.12 -20.01 -1.93
C LYS A 94 8.05 -19.48 -3.02
N PRO A 95 7.73 -19.66 -4.30
CA PRO A 95 8.59 -19.21 -5.38
C PRO A 95 8.72 -17.68 -5.40
N VAL A 96 9.96 -17.21 -5.55
CA VAL A 96 10.27 -15.80 -5.84
C VAL A 96 10.03 -15.53 -7.32
N ASP A 97 9.53 -14.34 -7.66
CA ASP A 97 9.47 -13.86 -9.04
C ASP A 97 10.57 -12.81 -9.22
N PRO A 98 11.67 -13.12 -9.94
CA PRO A 98 12.79 -12.19 -10.12
C PRO A 98 12.43 -10.96 -10.94
N ALA A 99 11.30 -10.98 -11.65
CA ALA A 99 10.79 -9.84 -12.44
C ALA A 99 9.81 -8.98 -11.64
N PHE A 100 9.61 -9.22 -10.33
CA PHE A 100 8.65 -8.47 -9.52
C PHE A 100 9.25 -7.92 -8.23
N ARG A 101 9.43 -6.59 -8.19
CA ARG A 101 10.00 -5.86 -7.05
C ARG A 101 9.05 -5.64 -5.87
N GLY A 102 7.74 -5.85 -6.05
CA GLY A 102 6.73 -5.72 -4.98
C GLY A 102 6.45 -4.31 -4.43
N TRP A 103 7.22 -3.29 -4.79
CA TRP A 103 7.02 -1.90 -4.34
C TRP A 103 6.87 -0.92 -5.50
N GLY A 104 6.07 0.12 -5.31
CA GLY A 104 5.98 1.26 -6.23
C GLY A 104 5.45 2.52 -5.57
N ARG A 105 5.58 3.64 -6.28
CA ARG A 105 5.23 4.98 -5.78
C ARG A 105 4.51 5.79 -6.84
N THR A 106 3.54 6.59 -6.42
CA THR A 106 2.82 7.54 -7.28
C THR A 106 2.35 8.74 -6.47
N GLY A 107 1.90 9.78 -7.16
CA GLY A 107 1.07 10.82 -6.56
C GLY A 107 -0.30 10.88 -7.22
N THR A 108 -1.23 11.62 -6.62
CA THR A 108 -2.49 11.95 -7.29
C THR A 108 -2.25 12.85 -8.49
N ALA A 109 -2.87 12.54 -9.63
CA ALA A 109 -2.78 13.38 -10.83
C ALA A 109 -3.37 14.77 -10.57
N PHE A 110 -2.67 15.83 -11.00
CA PHE A 110 -3.03 17.22 -10.69
C PHE A 110 -4.38 17.65 -11.29
N ASP A 111 -4.75 17.11 -12.44
CA ASP A 111 -5.99 17.41 -13.15
C ASP A 111 -7.20 16.70 -12.51
N THR A 112 -7.10 15.38 -12.37
CA THR A 112 -8.21 14.46 -12.06
C THR A 112 -8.26 14.05 -10.59
N GLY A 113 -7.16 14.16 -9.85
CA GLY A 113 -7.01 13.68 -8.48
C GLY A 113 -6.94 12.15 -8.35
N VAL A 114 -6.84 11.43 -9.47
CA VAL A 114 -6.76 9.96 -9.49
C VAL A 114 -5.31 9.54 -9.31
N TYR A 115 -5.07 8.54 -8.46
CA TYR A 115 -3.80 7.81 -8.43
C TYR A 115 -3.99 6.46 -9.12
N THR A 116 -2.90 5.91 -9.67
CA THR A 116 -2.92 4.60 -10.32
C THR A 116 -1.66 3.80 -9.99
N PHE A 117 -1.77 2.48 -9.98
CA PHE A 117 -0.67 1.52 -9.98
C PHE A 117 -0.95 0.41 -10.99
N GLU A 118 0.04 0.07 -11.81
CA GLU A 118 -0.02 -1.09 -12.70
C GLU A 118 0.78 -2.23 -12.05
N THR A 119 0.10 -3.29 -11.65
CA THR A 119 0.69 -4.35 -10.82
C THR A 119 0.08 -5.72 -11.13
N ILE A 120 0.34 -6.71 -10.28
CA ILE A 120 -0.33 -8.02 -10.32
C ILE A 120 -1.23 -8.20 -9.10
N LYS A 121 -2.22 -9.09 -9.20
CA LYS A 121 -2.97 -9.54 -8.03
C LYS A 121 -2.04 -10.42 -7.17
N PRO A 122 -1.72 -10.05 -5.92
CA PRO A 122 -0.82 -10.80 -5.07
C PRO A 122 -1.47 -12.12 -4.64
N GLY A 123 -0.64 -13.11 -4.33
CA GLY A 123 -1.09 -14.33 -3.68
C GLY A 123 -1.36 -14.12 -2.18
N LYS A 124 -1.92 -15.16 -1.54
CA LYS A 124 -2.08 -15.20 -0.08
C LYS A 124 -0.74 -15.30 0.62
N VAL A 125 -0.61 -14.67 1.78
CA VAL A 125 0.65 -14.62 2.55
C VAL A 125 0.46 -15.34 3.89
N ALA A 126 1.45 -16.12 4.33
CA ALA A 126 1.40 -16.72 5.66
C ALA A 126 1.34 -15.65 6.76
N GLY A 127 0.42 -15.79 7.71
CA GLY A 127 0.38 -14.92 8.88
C GLY A 127 1.61 -15.13 9.78
N ARG A 128 2.01 -14.07 10.51
CA ARG A 128 3.11 -14.15 11.47
C ARG A 128 2.73 -15.04 12.67
N ALA A 129 3.73 -15.70 13.25
CA ALA A 129 3.62 -16.44 14.51
C ALA A 129 2.48 -17.48 14.56
N GLY A 130 2.25 -18.19 13.46
CA GLY A 130 1.21 -19.22 13.38
C GLY A 130 -0.22 -18.68 13.30
N ARG A 131 -0.39 -17.35 13.18
CA ARG A 131 -1.67 -16.79 12.71
C ARG A 131 -1.90 -17.28 11.30
N GLY A 132 -3.13 -17.70 10.99
CA GLY A 132 -3.49 -18.31 9.73
C GLY A 132 -3.12 -17.48 8.50
N GLU A 133 -3.32 -18.07 7.33
CA GLU A 133 -3.06 -17.41 6.05
C GLU A 133 -3.83 -16.08 5.91
N MET A 134 -3.14 -15.03 5.49
CA MET A 134 -3.72 -13.73 5.15
C MET A 134 -4.25 -13.76 3.71
N ALA A 135 -5.42 -13.15 3.52
CA ALA A 135 -6.02 -12.96 2.20
C ALA A 135 -5.09 -12.14 1.28
N PRO A 136 -5.25 -12.20 -0.05
CA PRO A 136 -4.54 -11.33 -0.96
C PRO A 136 -4.74 -9.86 -0.54
N HIS A 137 -3.64 -9.12 -0.38
CA HIS A 137 -3.70 -7.72 0.03
C HIS A 137 -2.50 -6.94 -0.51
N VAL A 138 -2.69 -5.62 -0.57
CA VAL A 138 -1.65 -4.64 -0.88
C VAL A 138 -1.54 -3.67 0.30
N ASN A 139 -0.34 -3.46 0.83
CA ASN A 139 -0.12 -2.45 1.87
C ASN A 139 0.04 -1.09 1.19
N PHE A 140 -0.58 -0.07 1.77
CA PHE A 140 -0.51 1.31 1.33
C PHE A 140 0.14 2.17 2.41
N TRP A 141 1.02 3.07 1.99
CA TRP A 141 1.52 4.15 2.81
C TRP A 141 1.17 5.48 2.16
N VAL A 142 0.58 6.39 2.93
CA VAL A 142 0.02 7.66 2.45
C VAL A 142 0.67 8.82 3.19
N ALA A 143 1.24 9.76 2.45
CA ALA A 143 1.78 10.99 3.00
C ALA A 143 1.35 12.20 2.18
N ALA A 144 1.19 13.33 2.85
CA ALA A 144 0.77 14.60 2.25
C ALA A 144 1.05 15.75 3.21
N ARG A 145 0.77 16.98 2.77
CA ARG A 145 0.65 18.11 3.71
C ARG A 145 -0.42 17.80 4.76
N GLY A 146 -0.18 18.18 6.02
CA GLY A 146 -1.13 17.99 7.12
C GLY A 146 -1.18 16.57 7.68
N ILE A 147 -0.53 15.59 7.03
CA ILE A 147 -0.29 14.25 7.59
C ILE A 147 1.06 14.30 8.31
N ASN A 148 1.05 14.26 9.64
CA ASN A 148 2.26 14.37 10.47
C ASN A 148 3.06 13.07 10.57
N ILE A 149 2.36 11.93 10.47
CA ILE A 149 2.91 10.58 10.46
C ILE A 149 2.25 9.90 9.26
N GLY A 150 3.03 9.31 8.36
CA GLY A 150 2.50 8.64 7.19
C GLY A 150 1.49 7.56 7.59
N LEU A 151 0.35 7.55 6.91
CA LEU A 151 -0.76 6.67 7.27
C LEU A 151 -0.60 5.32 6.57
N SER A 152 -0.62 4.24 7.34
CA SER A 152 -0.57 2.89 6.81
C SER A 152 -1.97 2.30 6.71
N THR A 153 -2.34 1.74 5.57
CA THR A 153 -3.59 0.99 5.37
C THR A 153 -3.37 -0.26 4.53
N ARG A 154 -4.42 -1.07 4.34
CA ARG A 154 -4.40 -2.25 3.47
C ARG A 154 -5.57 -2.23 2.51
N MET A 155 -5.31 -2.67 1.29
CA MET A 155 -6.33 -2.94 0.29
C MET A 155 -6.47 -4.44 0.12
N TYR A 156 -7.69 -4.94 0.22
CA TYR A 156 -8.11 -6.31 -0.09
C TYR A 156 -9.00 -6.28 -1.34
N PHE A 157 -9.30 -7.45 -1.90
CA PHE A 157 -9.98 -7.58 -3.18
C PHE A 157 -11.43 -8.05 -3.01
N SER A 158 -12.38 -7.41 -3.70
CA SER A 158 -13.82 -7.73 -3.58
C SER A 158 -14.19 -9.13 -4.03
N ASP A 159 -13.40 -9.75 -4.89
CA ASP A 159 -13.60 -11.11 -5.40
C ASP A 159 -12.97 -12.21 -4.50
N GLU A 160 -12.34 -11.83 -3.39
CA GLU A 160 -11.71 -12.74 -2.40
C GLU A 160 -12.55 -12.90 -1.12
N GLU A 161 -13.88 -12.82 -1.21
CA GLU A 161 -14.78 -12.75 -0.04
C GLU A 161 -14.50 -13.84 1.01
N GLU A 162 -14.28 -15.07 0.56
CA GLU A 162 -14.02 -16.21 1.45
C GLU A 162 -12.66 -16.11 2.16
N ALA A 163 -11.63 -15.62 1.48
CA ALA A 163 -10.33 -15.37 2.08
C ALA A 163 -10.40 -14.18 3.05
N ASN A 164 -11.05 -13.09 2.63
CA ASN A 164 -11.25 -11.88 3.43
C ASN A 164 -11.95 -12.20 4.75
N ARG A 165 -12.99 -13.04 4.74
CA ARG A 165 -13.69 -13.48 5.97
C ARG A 165 -12.76 -14.13 6.99
N LYS A 166 -11.72 -14.84 6.53
CA LYS A 166 -10.77 -15.59 7.36
C LYS A 166 -9.49 -14.81 7.68
N ASP A 167 -9.29 -13.65 7.06
CA ASP A 167 -8.05 -12.89 7.19
C ASP A 167 -7.84 -12.42 8.64
N PRO A 168 -6.69 -12.74 9.27
CA PRO A 168 -6.47 -12.42 10.67
C PRO A 168 -6.31 -10.91 10.92
N VAL A 169 -5.88 -10.11 9.94
CA VAL A 169 -5.69 -8.65 10.11
C VAL A 169 -6.99 -7.90 9.88
N LEU A 170 -7.76 -8.27 8.85
CA LEU A 170 -9.09 -7.70 8.61
C LEU A 170 -10.02 -7.97 9.79
N ASN A 171 -9.88 -9.12 10.45
CA ASN A 171 -10.64 -9.48 11.65
C ASN A 171 -10.18 -8.79 12.94
N ILE A 172 -9.03 -8.08 12.97
CA ILE A 172 -8.67 -7.18 14.08
C ILE A 172 -9.61 -5.97 14.12
N VAL A 173 -10.16 -5.56 12.97
CA VAL A 173 -11.13 -4.46 12.88
C VAL A 173 -12.45 -4.93 13.51
N GLU A 174 -12.70 -4.51 14.75
CA GLU A 174 -13.87 -4.92 15.54
C GLU A 174 -15.20 -4.48 14.90
N GLN A 175 -15.22 -3.26 14.33
CA GLN A 175 -16.38 -2.72 13.64
C GLN A 175 -16.48 -3.34 12.24
N ALA A 176 -17.29 -4.39 12.09
CA ALA A 176 -17.44 -5.13 10.85
C ALA A 176 -17.75 -4.24 9.64
N GLU A 177 -18.58 -3.21 9.82
CA GLU A 177 -18.92 -2.24 8.78
C GLU A 177 -17.72 -1.44 8.27
N ARG A 178 -16.68 -1.21 9.10
CA ARG A 178 -15.47 -0.51 8.66
C ARG A 178 -14.56 -1.39 7.80
N ARG A 179 -14.69 -2.73 7.86
CA ARG A 179 -13.88 -3.63 7.03
C ARG A 179 -14.09 -3.38 5.54
N LYS A 180 -15.29 -2.94 5.14
CA LYS A 180 -15.61 -2.61 3.73
C LYS A 180 -14.79 -1.45 3.18
N THR A 181 -14.28 -0.56 4.05
CA THR A 181 -13.41 0.55 3.63
C THR A 181 -12.02 0.07 3.20
N LEU A 182 -11.71 -1.22 3.40
CA LEU A 182 -10.46 -1.86 3.01
C LEU A 182 -10.63 -2.76 1.77
N ILE A 183 -11.84 -2.86 1.21
CA ILE A 183 -12.13 -3.75 0.08
C ILE A 183 -12.24 -2.94 -1.22
N ALA A 184 -11.28 -3.11 -2.11
CA ALA A 184 -11.31 -2.53 -3.44
C ALA A 184 -12.29 -3.27 -4.35
N GLN A 185 -13.05 -2.51 -5.14
CA GLN A 185 -14.09 -3.05 -6.01
C GLN A 185 -13.50 -3.44 -7.36
N ARG A 186 -13.64 -4.72 -7.73
CA ARG A 186 -13.26 -5.25 -9.05
C ARG A 186 -14.19 -4.72 -10.13
N SER A 187 -13.61 -4.31 -11.25
CA SER A 187 -14.31 -4.02 -12.50
C SER A 187 -13.44 -4.46 -13.68
N GLU A 188 -14.02 -4.47 -14.88
CA GLU A 188 -13.27 -4.69 -16.11
C GLU A 188 -13.52 -3.52 -17.05
N ARG A 189 -12.45 -2.95 -17.59
CA ARG A 189 -12.50 -1.82 -18.54
C ARG A 189 -11.49 -2.05 -19.65
N ASP A 190 -11.96 -2.02 -20.89
CA ASP A 190 -11.15 -2.24 -22.09
C ASP A 190 -10.32 -3.54 -22.03
N GLY A 191 -10.90 -4.60 -21.47
CA GLY A 191 -10.25 -5.91 -21.30
C GLY A 191 -9.19 -5.96 -20.19
N LYS A 192 -9.06 -4.91 -19.37
CA LYS A 192 -8.17 -4.86 -18.21
C LYS A 192 -8.97 -5.00 -16.92
N VAL A 193 -8.41 -5.72 -15.96
CA VAL A 193 -8.97 -5.84 -14.61
C VAL A 193 -8.55 -4.62 -13.80
N VAL A 194 -9.52 -3.92 -13.22
CA VAL A 194 -9.30 -2.70 -12.44
C VAL A 194 -9.93 -2.86 -11.07
N TYR A 195 -9.16 -2.53 -10.03
CA TYR A 195 -9.64 -2.40 -8.67
C TYR A 195 -9.70 -0.93 -8.27
N THR A 196 -10.90 -0.45 -7.95
CA THR A 196 -11.10 0.91 -7.44
C THR A 196 -11.07 0.91 -5.91
N PHE A 197 -10.15 1.69 -5.34
CA PHE A 197 -9.93 1.83 -3.90
C PHE A 197 -9.84 3.31 -3.53
N ASP A 198 -10.94 3.90 -3.07
CA ASP A 198 -10.90 5.28 -2.58
C ASP A 198 -10.45 5.32 -1.11
N ILE A 199 -9.56 6.26 -0.77
CA ILE A 199 -9.05 6.47 0.58
C ILE A 199 -9.69 7.73 1.15
N ARG A 200 -10.41 7.61 2.26
CA ARG A 200 -11.06 8.71 2.97
C ARG A 200 -10.29 8.98 4.26
N LEU A 201 -9.64 10.13 4.32
CA LEU A 201 -8.73 10.50 5.42
C LEU A 201 -9.45 10.81 6.73
N GLN A 202 -10.69 11.30 6.62
CA GLN A 202 -11.51 11.66 7.76
C GLN A 202 -12.98 11.51 7.38
N GLY A 203 -13.81 11.02 8.29
CA GLY A 203 -15.23 10.86 8.00
C GLY A 203 -15.98 10.08 9.07
N GLY A 204 -17.16 9.60 8.71
CA GLY A 204 -17.98 8.76 9.59
C GLY A 204 -17.62 7.29 9.43
N ALA A 205 -18.65 6.47 9.19
CA ALA A 205 -18.47 5.04 8.96
C ALA A 205 -17.69 4.69 7.67
N ASP A 206 -17.47 5.66 6.79
CA ASP A 206 -16.72 5.53 5.53
C ASP A 206 -15.25 5.97 5.63
N GLU A 207 -14.80 6.49 6.78
CA GLU A 207 -13.38 6.77 7.01
C GLU A 207 -12.55 5.48 6.89
N THR A 208 -11.54 5.51 6.02
CA THR A 208 -10.67 4.36 5.78
C THR A 208 -9.96 3.96 7.07
N VAL A 209 -9.96 2.66 7.38
CA VAL A 209 -9.19 2.14 8.52
C VAL A 209 -7.70 2.32 8.24
N PHE A 210 -6.99 2.95 9.18
CA PHE A 210 -5.53 3.05 9.20
C PHE A 210 -4.96 2.24 10.37
N PHE A 211 -3.77 1.70 10.19
CA PHE A 211 -3.08 0.82 11.12
C PHE A 211 -1.79 1.48 11.63
N ASP A 212 -1.45 1.18 12.88
CA ASP A 212 -0.12 1.38 13.45
C ASP A 212 0.66 0.06 13.28
N VAL A 213 1.79 0.07 12.57
CA VAL A 213 2.46 -1.13 12.02
C VAL A 213 3.94 -1.23 12.33
#